data_AF-A0A957GLH1-F1
#
_entry.id   AF-A0A957GLH1-F1
#
_cell.length_a   1.000
_cell.length_b   1.000
_cell.length_c   1.000
_cell.angle_alpha   90.00
_cell.angle_beta   90.00
_cell.angle_gamma   90.00
#
_symmetry.space_group_name_H-M   'P 1'
#
loop_
_entity.id
_entity.type
_entity.pdbx_description
1 polymer ?
#
loop_
_entity_poly.entity_id
_entity_poly.type
_entity_poly.pdbx_seq_one_letter_code
_entity_poly.pdbx_strand_id
1 'polypeptide(L)'
;MSKLNKQLIVHLLVLLAFISSLVGTAVPAAHAQIPAQRLQFRILEVAALDETDPEWPGNDDISLAFTYASRSGVVKVPFRRVGTFSDGTVQRYYNQPWVAAEIPLNHMPDMLQVSLLLVEEDGGGKERVLDEYYGYQQMPFMRSQQALQTTEKASVEEQAAQIAVEALKKLAQELADVALKKVGNYLVGGADDFFPVQTVNKLITSPQQRFNGATFERGEMVIRGHGGRYRIVYDWKLVVSNGLRIYLQPAHALASCVDVPWEDWPHNGTKLQLWKCLGSMQTNQQWYLAPVGNYYQLVSDMTGKCLDVPAQAQYRNGTAVQQWDCYGAKQLNQLWQLKRVGDYYQLVSVVSGKCLDVAAEGWDKDRTKIQQWDCYGVKQLNQLWRLQPVE
;
A
#
# COMPACT_ATOMS: atom_id res chain seq x y z
N MET A 1 -13.55 74.46 -19.37
CA MET A 1 -13.84 73.18 -20.07
C MET A 1 -12.53 72.69 -20.69
N SER A 2 -11.93 71.54 -20.40
CA SER A 2 -12.28 70.44 -19.50
C SER A 2 -10.98 69.81 -18.91
N LYS A 3 -10.59 70.24 -17.71
CA LYS A 3 -9.77 69.36 -16.82
C LYS A 3 -10.54 68.09 -16.41
N LEU A 4 -11.86 68.09 -16.65
CA LEU A 4 -12.74 66.92 -16.55
C LEU A 4 -12.52 65.84 -17.64
N ASN A 5 -11.78 66.12 -18.73
CA ASN A 5 -11.54 65.10 -19.78
C ASN A 5 -10.22 64.34 -19.65
N LYS A 6 -9.27 64.78 -18.82
CA LYS A 6 -8.00 64.04 -18.64
C LYS A 6 -8.07 62.97 -17.55
N GLN A 7 -8.87 63.17 -16.50
CA GLN A 7 -9.13 62.12 -15.50
C GLN A 7 -10.11 61.04 -15.99
N LEU A 8 -11.02 61.37 -16.92
CA LEU A 8 -11.95 60.40 -17.49
C LEU A 8 -11.26 59.46 -18.50
N ILE A 9 -10.25 59.92 -19.24
CA ILE A 9 -9.49 59.09 -20.18
C ILE A 9 -8.49 58.16 -19.46
N VAL A 10 -7.93 58.57 -18.32
CA VAL A 10 -7.07 57.68 -17.50
C VAL A 10 -7.89 56.60 -16.80
N HIS A 11 -9.13 56.89 -16.37
CA HIS A 11 -10.02 55.84 -15.82
C HIS A 11 -10.56 54.90 -16.91
N LEU A 12 -10.78 55.35 -18.14
CA LEU A 12 -11.23 54.46 -19.23
C LEU A 12 -10.10 53.54 -19.75
N LEU A 13 -8.84 53.99 -19.75
CA LEU A 13 -7.70 53.16 -20.15
C LEU A 13 -7.28 52.16 -19.08
N VAL A 14 -7.48 52.46 -17.79
CA VAL A 14 -7.30 51.46 -16.72
C VAL A 14 -8.45 50.44 -16.70
N LEU A 15 -9.67 50.80 -17.11
CA LEU A 15 -10.76 49.83 -17.26
C LEU A 15 -10.58 48.91 -18.48
N LEU A 16 -9.99 49.37 -19.58
CA LEU A 16 -9.69 48.54 -20.76
C LEU A 16 -8.44 47.67 -20.60
N ALA A 17 -7.52 48.02 -19.70
CA ALA A 17 -6.42 47.14 -19.26
C ALA A 17 -6.85 46.13 -18.18
N PHE A 18 -8.00 46.35 -17.50
CA PHE A 18 -8.61 45.38 -16.57
C PHE A 18 -9.64 44.44 -17.22
N ILE A 19 -10.01 44.67 -18.49
CA ILE A 19 -10.89 43.76 -19.26
C ILE A 19 -10.11 42.93 -20.28
N SER A 20 -8.80 43.17 -20.46
CA SER A 20 -7.91 42.34 -21.29
C SER A 20 -7.06 41.32 -20.52
N SER A 21 -7.26 41.18 -19.20
CA SER A 21 -6.75 40.03 -18.41
C SER A 21 -7.85 39.02 -18.00
N LEU A 22 -9.08 39.17 -18.53
CA LEU A 22 -10.21 38.26 -18.30
C LEU A 22 -10.39 37.20 -19.40
N VAL A 23 -9.33 36.95 -20.16
CA VAL A 23 -9.13 35.64 -20.82
C VAL A 23 -7.85 35.02 -20.28
N GLY A 24 -7.73 34.99 -18.95
CA GLY A 24 -7.31 33.74 -18.37
C GLY A 24 -8.37 32.75 -18.80
N THR A 25 -8.06 31.91 -19.80
CA THR A 25 -8.74 30.64 -19.89
C THR A 25 -8.69 30.11 -18.47
N ALA A 26 -9.84 30.08 -17.79
CA ALA A 26 -10.00 29.16 -16.70
C ALA A 26 -9.61 27.84 -17.36
N VAL A 27 -8.36 27.40 -17.12
CA VAL A 27 -8.00 26.02 -17.31
C VAL A 27 -9.11 25.37 -16.52
N PRO A 28 -10.04 24.65 -17.17
CA PRO A 28 -10.98 23.90 -16.38
C PRO A 28 -10.08 23.14 -15.44
N ALA A 29 -10.25 23.32 -14.13
CA ALA A 29 -9.87 22.32 -13.19
C ALA A 29 -10.72 21.12 -13.61
N ALA A 30 -10.25 20.44 -14.66
CA ALA A 30 -10.40 19.03 -14.85
C ALA A 30 -9.80 18.53 -13.55
N HIS A 31 -10.68 18.44 -12.55
CA HIS A 31 -10.68 17.38 -11.58
C HIS A 31 -10.69 16.13 -12.47
N ALA A 32 -9.53 15.81 -13.04
CA ALA A 32 -9.27 14.53 -13.66
C ALA A 32 -9.61 13.60 -12.52
N GLN A 33 -10.77 12.96 -12.64
CA GLN A 33 -11.36 12.19 -11.58
C GLN A 33 -10.31 11.15 -11.25
N ILE A 34 -9.55 11.42 -10.19
CA ILE A 34 -8.40 10.63 -9.86
C ILE A 34 -9.00 9.26 -9.62
N PRO A 35 -8.51 8.18 -10.29
CA PRO A 35 -9.00 6.85 -10.01
C PRO A 35 -9.12 6.69 -8.51
N ALA A 36 -10.24 6.17 -7.99
CA ALA A 36 -10.41 5.98 -6.56
C ALA A 36 -9.22 5.18 -6.00
N GLN A 37 -8.24 5.87 -5.43
CA GLN A 37 -7.08 5.25 -4.83
C GLN A 37 -7.41 5.05 -3.37
N ARG A 38 -6.97 3.91 -2.82
CA ARG A 38 -7.15 3.63 -1.41
C ARG A 38 -5.78 3.40 -0.80
N LEU A 39 -5.58 3.90 0.41
CA LEU A 39 -4.45 3.48 1.23
C LEU A 39 -4.95 2.43 2.19
N GLN A 40 -4.36 1.24 2.12
CA GLN A 40 -4.54 0.17 3.08
C GLN A 40 -3.40 0.18 4.09
N PHE A 41 -3.71 -0.12 5.35
CA PHE A 41 -2.74 -0.58 6.34
C PHE A 41 -3.02 -2.06 6.60
N ARG A 42 -2.02 -2.91 6.43
CA ARG A 42 -2.21 -4.37 6.44
C ARG A 42 -1.24 -5.04 7.41
N ILE A 43 -1.74 -5.96 8.21
CA ILE A 43 -0.92 -6.85 9.03
C ILE A 43 -0.49 -8.03 8.18
N LEU A 44 0.82 -8.28 8.20
CA LEU A 44 1.47 -9.31 7.41
C LEU A 44 1.99 -10.45 8.29
N GLU A 45 2.50 -10.13 9.48
CA GLU A 45 3.02 -11.11 10.43
C GLU A 45 2.83 -10.61 11.86
N VAL A 46 2.53 -11.53 12.77
CA VAL A 46 2.61 -11.35 14.22
C VAL A 46 3.49 -12.48 14.74
N ALA A 47 4.53 -12.16 15.48
CA ALA A 47 5.48 -13.14 16.01
C ALA A 47 5.70 -12.90 17.51
N ALA A 48 5.58 -13.94 18.32
CA ALA A 48 6.09 -13.94 19.68
C ALA A 48 7.61 -14.09 19.62
N LEU A 49 8.32 -13.04 20.04
CA LEU A 49 9.78 -13.07 20.13
C LEU A 49 10.26 -13.70 21.43
N ASP A 50 9.52 -13.46 22.51
CA ASP A 50 9.87 -13.78 23.90
C ASP A 50 8.61 -13.59 24.74
N GLU A 51 7.92 -14.68 25.07
CA GLU A 51 6.81 -14.77 26.00
C GLU A 51 7.42 -14.86 27.41
N THR A 52 7.75 -13.71 28.00
CA THR A 52 8.32 -13.68 29.36
C THR A 52 7.58 -12.69 30.26
N ASP A 53 6.75 -13.23 31.14
CA ASP A 53 6.84 -13.01 32.60
C ASP A 53 6.70 -14.39 33.33
N PRO A 54 7.27 -14.57 34.54
CA PRO A 54 7.48 -15.87 35.20
C PRO A 54 6.24 -16.50 35.86
N GLU A 55 5.03 -16.03 35.58
CA GLU A 55 3.80 -16.49 36.24
C GLU A 55 3.19 -17.75 35.61
N TRP A 56 4.05 -18.75 35.36
CA TRP A 56 3.72 -20.10 34.87
C TRP A 56 3.86 -20.28 33.35
N PRO A 57 4.37 -21.45 32.90
CA PRO A 57 4.38 -21.77 31.48
C PRO A 57 2.94 -21.81 30.93
N GLY A 58 2.62 -20.90 30.01
CA GLY A 58 1.35 -20.76 29.32
C GLY A 58 1.55 -20.71 27.81
N ASN A 59 0.46 -20.70 27.05
CA ASN A 59 0.48 -20.09 25.73
C ASN A 59 -0.50 -18.93 25.79
N ASP A 60 -0.16 -17.82 25.17
CA ASP A 60 -1.00 -16.64 25.17
C ASP A 60 -1.92 -16.56 23.96
N ASP A 61 -3.21 -16.39 24.23
CA ASP A 61 -4.20 -16.11 23.19
C ASP A 61 -4.16 -14.63 22.84
N ILE A 62 -3.59 -14.30 21.68
CA ILE A 62 -3.37 -12.91 21.28
C ILE A 62 -4.49 -12.42 20.38
N SER A 63 -4.94 -11.21 20.67
CA SER A 63 -5.92 -10.47 19.89
C SER A 63 -5.41 -9.09 19.51
N LEU A 64 -5.82 -8.61 18.34
CA LEU A 64 -5.51 -7.26 17.88
C LEU A 64 -6.80 -6.50 17.58
N ALA A 65 -6.82 -5.22 17.96
CA ALA A 65 -7.79 -4.23 17.51
C ALA A 65 -7.06 -2.99 17.02
N PHE A 66 -7.79 -2.15 16.29
CA PHE A 66 -7.23 -0.91 15.76
C PHE A 66 -8.20 0.24 15.94
N THR A 67 -7.66 1.42 16.09
CA THR A 67 -8.34 2.63 15.63
C THR A 67 -7.49 3.28 14.57
N TYR A 68 -8.13 3.94 13.62
CA TYR A 68 -7.39 4.74 12.65
C TYR A 68 -8.05 6.09 12.44
N ALA A 69 -7.23 7.11 12.26
CA ALA A 69 -7.65 8.48 12.01
C ALA A 69 -7.10 8.94 10.66
N SER A 70 -7.96 9.56 9.86
CA SER A 70 -7.63 10.23 8.61
C SER A 70 -8.39 11.54 8.52
N ARG A 71 -8.18 12.35 7.48
CA ARG A 71 -9.03 13.54 7.28
C ARG A 71 -10.53 13.26 7.26
N SER A 72 -10.94 12.04 6.88
CA SER A 72 -12.35 11.65 6.81
C SER A 72 -12.96 11.27 8.16
N GLY A 73 -12.17 11.09 9.21
CA GLY A 73 -12.69 10.68 10.52
C GLY A 73 -11.77 9.73 11.28
N VAL A 74 -12.22 9.39 12.49
CA VAL A 74 -11.67 8.29 13.28
C VAL A 74 -12.58 7.09 13.15
N VAL A 75 -12.02 5.91 12.93
CA VAL A 75 -12.75 4.65 12.81
C VAL A 75 -12.19 3.65 13.82
N LYS A 76 -13.09 2.84 14.37
CA LYS A 76 -12.78 1.73 15.28
C LYS A 76 -12.90 0.41 14.52
N VAL A 77 -11.90 -0.45 14.66
CA VAL A 77 -11.87 -1.81 14.11
C VAL A 77 -11.86 -2.78 15.28
N PRO A 78 -12.88 -3.65 15.40
CA PRO A 78 -13.05 -4.51 16.57
C PRO A 78 -11.93 -5.54 16.70
N PHE A 79 -11.83 -6.14 17.88
CA PHE A 79 -10.86 -7.19 18.13
C PHE A 79 -11.05 -8.38 17.19
N ARG A 80 -9.92 -8.92 16.76
CA ARG A 80 -9.84 -10.20 16.08
C ARG A 80 -8.71 -11.00 16.70
N ARG A 81 -9.04 -12.24 17.10
CA ARG A 81 -8.07 -13.21 17.58
C ARG A 81 -7.06 -13.52 16.47
N VAL A 82 -5.78 -13.36 16.79
CA VAL A 82 -4.64 -13.66 15.93
C VAL A 82 -4.31 -15.14 16.01
N GLY A 83 -4.21 -15.66 17.22
CA GLY A 83 -3.85 -17.05 17.48
C GLY A 83 -3.37 -17.27 18.91
N THR A 84 -2.96 -18.50 19.19
CA THR A 84 -2.30 -18.89 20.44
C THR A 84 -0.79 -18.87 20.20
N PHE A 85 -0.03 -18.19 21.05
CA PHE A 85 1.39 -17.95 20.88
C PHE A 85 2.19 -18.54 22.04
N SER A 86 3.37 -19.04 21.71
CA SER A 86 4.47 -19.26 22.64
C SER A 86 5.78 -18.80 21.99
N ASP A 87 6.89 -18.83 22.73
CA ASP A 87 8.22 -18.46 22.24
C ASP A 87 8.53 -18.93 20.81
N GLY A 88 8.76 -17.95 19.91
CA GLY A 88 9.09 -18.20 18.51
C GLY A 88 7.89 -18.54 17.61
N THR A 89 6.66 -18.55 18.15
CA THR A 89 5.44 -18.72 17.35
C THR A 89 5.26 -17.54 16.40
N VAL A 90 4.95 -17.83 15.14
CA VAL A 90 4.76 -16.82 14.10
C VAL A 90 3.48 -17.08 13.33
N GLN A 91 2.55 -16.14 13.38
CA GLN A 91 1.35 -16.11 12.55
C GLN A 91 1.58 -15.20 11.34
N ARG A 92 1.33 -15.73 10.14
CA ARG A 92 1.56 -15.03 8.86
C ARG A 92 0.25 -14.85 8.10
N TYR A 93 0.12 -13.70 7.45
CA TYR A 93 -1.05 -13.30 6.65
C TYR A 93 -0.64 -12.91 5.22
N TYR A 94 0.50 -13.35 4.71
CA TYR A 94 1.06 -12.84 3.46
C TYR A 94 0.18 -13.02 2.22
N ASN A 95 -0.53 -14.14 2.11
CA ASN A 95 -1.44 -14.39 0.97
C ASN A 95 -2.73 -13.59 1.10
N GLN A 96 -3.25 -13.51 2.32
CA GLN A 96 -4.47 -12.79 2.70
C GLN A 96 -4.14 -11.74 3.78
N PRO A 97 -3.44 -10.65 3.43
CA PRO A 97 -3.06 -9.65 4.42
C PRO A 97 -4.30 -9.17 5.16
N TRP A 98 -4.21 -9.11 6.48
CA TRP A 98 -5.30 -8.56 7.24
C TRP A 98 -5.31 -7.05 7.03
N VAL A 99 -6.24 -6.58 6.21
CA VAL A 99 -6.50 -5.15 6.01
C VAL A 99 -7.10 -4.59 7.30
N ALA A 100 -6.26 -3.94 8.10
CA ALA A 100 -6.63 -3.36 9.39
C ALA A 100 -7.17 -1.94 9.24
N ALA A 101 -6.79 -1.22 8.18
CA ALA A 101 -7.44 0.05 7.81
C ALA A 101 -7.47 0.19 6.29
N GLU A 102 -8.51 0.86 5.78
CA GLU A 102 -8.59 1.27 4.38
C GLU A 102 -9.25 2.64 4.31
N ILE A 103 -8.60 3.59 3.63
CA ILE A 103 -9.14 4.92 3.42
C ILE A 103 -9.14 5.30 1.94
N PRO A 104 -10.18 5.98 1.44
CA PRO A 104 -10.15 6.58 0.12
C PRO A 104 -9.27 7.84 0.11
N LEU A 105 -8.40 7.98 -0.88
CA LEU A 105 -7.48 9.11 -1.05
C LEU A 105 -8.15 10.26 -1.82
N ASN A 106 -9.28 10.74 -1.30
CA ASN A 106 -10.12 11.75 -1.96
C ASN A 106 -9.74 13.20 -1.59
N HIS A 107 -8.94 13.38 -0.53
CA HIS A 107 -8.45 14.68 -0.07
C HIS A 107 -6.93 14.62 0.04
N MET A 108 -6.23 15.69 -0.36
CA MET A 108 -4.76 15.73 -0.34
C MET A 108 -4.27 17.09 0.19
N PRO A 109 -3.17 17.13 0.96
CA PRO A 109 -2.47 15.98 1.56
C PRO A 109 -3.35 15.31 2.63
N ASP A 110 -3.19 14.01 2.86
CA ASP A 110 -3.86 13.28 3.95
C ASP A 110 -2.82 12.56 4.82
N MET A 111 -3.20 12.27 6.06
CA MET A 111 -2.40 11.48 6.97
C MET A 111 -3.27 10.38 7.57
N LEU A 112 -2.87 9.13 7.34
CA LEU A 112 -3.44 8.00 8.05
C LEU A 112 -2.60 7.72 9.29
N GLN A 113 -3.18 7.88 10.46
CA GLN A 113 -2.65 7.34 11.70
C GLN A 113 -3.38 6.06 12.04
N VAL A 114 -2.64 4.98 12.31
CA VAL A 114 -3.18 3.74 12.85
C VAL A 114 -2.64 3.56 14.26
N SER A 115 -3.53 3.28 15.19
CA SER A 115 -3.24 2.93 16.57
C SER A 115 -3.60 1.48 16.78
N LEU A 116 -2.65 0.68 17.26
CA LEU A 116 -2.73 -0.76 17.40
C LEU A 116 -2.83 -1.11 18.89
N LEU A 117 -3.88 -1.86 19.23
CA LEU A 117 -4.11 -2.40 20.56
C LEU A 117 -3.89 -3.91 20.50
N LEU A 118 -2.93 -4.40 21.27
CA LEU A 118 -2.65 -5.82 21.45
C LEU A 118 -3.04 -6.21 22.87
N VAL A 119 -3.71 -7.35 22.99
CA VAL A 119 -4.22 -7.88 24.25
C VAL A 119 -4.10 -9.39 24.28
N GLU A 120 -3.84 -9.92 25.46
CA GLU A 120 -4.00 -11.34 25.81
C GLU A 120 -5.45 -11.63 26.21
N GLU A 121 -6.05 -12.70 25.69
CA GLU A 121 -7.49 -12.97 25.81
C GLU A 121 -7.91 -13.71 27.10
N ASP A 122 -7.12 -13.65 28.16
CA ASP A 122 -7.32 -14.43 29.38
C ASP A 122 -8.45 -13.91 30.30
N GLY A 123 -9.00 -12.71 30.04
CA GLY A 123 -10.20 -12.21 30.71
C GLY A 123 -11.17 -11.40 29.83
N GLY A 124 -11.73 -10.33 30.40
CA GLY A 124 -12.84 -9.58 29.81
C GLY A 124 -12.71 -8.06 29.96
N GLY A 125 -13.42 -7.32 29.10
CA GLY A 125 -13.40 -5.84 29.11
C GLY A 125 -12.62 -5.23 27.95
N LYS A 126 -12.02 -6.03 27.07
CA LYS A 126 -11.27 -5.53 25.92
C LYS A 126 -12.07 -4.58 25.02
N GLU A 127 -13.32 -4.92 24.74
CA GLU A 127 -14.21 -4.06 23.94
C GLU A 127 -14.47 -2.70 24.61
N ARG A 128 -14.59 -2.67 25.94
CA ARG A 128 -14.76 -1.43 26.71
C ARG A 128 -13.51 -0.55 26.60
N VAL A 129 -12.31 -1.13 26.71
CA VAL A 129 -11.05 -0.38 26.56
C VAL A 129 -10.94 0.22 25.15
N LEU A 130 -11.31 -0.56 24.12
CA LEU A 130 -11.33 -0.06 22.74
C LEU A 130 -12.35 1.07 22.55
N ASP A 131 -13.54 0.98 23.16
CA ASP A 131 -14.56 2.03 23.15
C ASP A 131 -14.09 3.32 23.83
N GLU A 132 -13.51 3.19 25.04
CA GLU A 132 -12.97 4.33 25.78
C GLU A 132 -11.84 5.00 25.00
N TYR A 133 -10.92 4.20 24.41
CA TYR A 133 -9.84 4.72 23.59
C TYR A 133 -10.34 5.46 22.35
N TYR A 134 -11.26 4.85 21.59
CA TYR A 134 -11.90 5.49 20.44
C TYR A 134 -12.58 6.81 20.82
N GLY A 135 -13.25 6.86 21.98
CA GLY A 135 -13.86 8.06 22.52
C GLY A 135 -12.83 9.17 22.79
N TYR A 136 -11.68 8.84 23.39
CA TYR A 136 -10.64 9.82 23.68
C TYR A 136 -10.01 10.44 22.43
N GLN A 137 -10.02 9.75 21.29
CA GLN A 137 -9.46 10.25 20.03
C GLN A 137 -10.36 11.29 19.33
N GLN A 138 -11.66 11.32 19.63
CA GLN A 138 -12.62 12.21 18.94
C GLN A 138 -12.31 13.69 19.14
N MET A 139 -11.97 14.11 20.36
CA MET A 139 -11.77 15.53 20.67
C MET A 139 -10.50 16.12 20.02
N PRO A 140 -9.30 15.50 20.12
CA PRO A 140 -8.13 15.94 19.37
C PRO A 140 -8.36 15.98 17.86
N PHE A 141 -9.08 15.00 17.33
CA PHE A 141 -9.45 14.94 15.92
C PHE A 141 -10.27 16.17 15.50
N MET A 142 -11.38 16.45 16.21
CA MET A 142 -12.25 17.59 15.90
C MET A 142 -11.52 18.94 15.96
N ARG A 143 -10.66 19.15 16.96
CA ARG A 143 -9.85 20.39 17.06
C ARG A 143 -8.91 20.58 15.87
N SER A 144 -8.29 19.50 15.42
CA SER A 144 -7.36 19.56 14.30
C SER A 144 -8.06 19.74 12.95
N GLN A 145 -9.24 19.13 12.77
CA GLN A 145 -10.09 19.37 11.60
C GLN A 145 -10.47 20.84 11.44
N GLN A 146 -10.81 21.51 12.55
CA GLN A 146 -11.11 22.94 12.53
C GLN A 146 -9.91 23.78 12.06
N ALA A 147 -8.70 23.44 12.50
CA ALA A 147 -7.47 24.12 12.09
C ALA A 147 -7.13 23.89 10.60
N LEU A 148 -7.42 22.70 10.07
CA LEU A 148 -7.26 22.39 8.64
C LEU A 148 -8.22 23.21 7.77
N GLN A 149 -9.50 23.29 8.17
CA GLN A 149 -10.50 24.10 7.45
C GLN A 149 -10.15 25.59 7.40
N THR A 150 -9.56 26.14 8.48
CA THR A 150 -9.10 27.54 8.47
C THR A 150 -7.93 27.79 7.55
N THR A 151 -7.05 26.79 7.38
CA THR A 151 -5.86 26.87 6.52
C THR A 151 -6.23 26.90 5.04
N GLU A 152 -7.15 26.02 4.63
CA GLU A 152 -7.59 25.88 3.24
C GLU A 152 -8.33 27.12 2.72
N LYS A 153 -9.00 27.87 3.60
CA LYS A 153 -9.71 29.10 3.23
C LYS A 153 -8.80 30.33 3.07
N ALA A 154 -7.55 30.28 3.53
CA ALA A 154 -6.73 31.45 3.78
C ALA A 154 -5.52 31.64 2.84
N SER A 155 -5.26 30.73 1.89
CA SER A 155 -3.96 30.65 1.22
C SER A 155 -4.00 30.56 -0.32
N VAL A 156 -2.96 31.11 -0.95
CA VAL A 156 -2.55 30.82 -2.34
C VAL A 156 -1.98 29.40 -2.35
N GLU A 157 -2.34 28.60 -3.36
CA GLU A 157 -2.34 27.11 -3.35
C GLU A 157 -1.06 26.43 -2.81
N GLU A 158 0.14 26.98 -3.02
CA GLU A 158 1.40 26.33 -2.62
C GLU A 158 1.71 26.42 -1.11
N GLN A 159 1.43 27.56 -0.47
CA GLN A 159 1.63 27.72 0.99
C GLN A 159 0.58 26.95 1.79
N ALA A 160 -0.60 26.74 1.21
CA ALA A 160 -1.70 25.98 1.78
C ALA A 160 -1.28 24.54 2.15
N ALA A 161 -0.59 23.88 1.22
CA ALA A 161 -0.21 22.48 1.35
C ALA A 161 0.78 22.25 2.51
N GLN A 162 1.77 23.13 2.69
CA GLN A 162 2.75 23.01 3.77
C GLN A 162 2.11 23.19 5.15
N ILE A 163 1.22 24.17 5.29
CA ILE A 163 0.51 24.42 6.56
C ILE A 163 -0.42 23.25 6.87
N ALA A 164 -1.10 22.70 5.86
CA ALA A 164 -1.93 21.52 6.01
C ALA A 164 -1.13 20.29 6.48
N VAL A 165 0.07 20.07 5.94
CA VAL A 165 0.97 18.99 6.40
C VAL A 165 1.33 19.17 7.88
N GLU A 166 1.66 20.39 8.31
CA GLU A 166 2.05 20.65 9.70
C GLU A 166 0.88 20.46 10.67
N ALA A 167 -0.32 20.90 10.29
CA ALA A 167 -1.54 20.66 11.06
C ALA A 167 -1.85 19.15 11.19
N LEU A 168 -1.67 18.37 10.12
CA LEU A 168 -1.84 16.91 10.16
C LEU A 168 -0.81 16.23 11.07
N LYS A 169 0.45 16.67 11.06
CA LYS A 169 1.49 16.15 11.97
C LYS A 169 1.14 16.45 13.44
N LYS A 170 0.66 17.66 13.73
CA LYS A 170 0.22 18.03 15.07
C LYS A 170 -0.94 17.16 15.54
N LEU A 171 -1.93 16.90 14.67
CA LEU A 171 -3.03 15.98 14.97
C LEU A 171 -2.50 14.59 15.35
N ALA A 172 -1.61 14.03 14.52
CA ALA A 172 -1.03 12.72 14.80
C ALA A 172 -0.32 12.67 16.16
N GLN A 173 0.40 13.75 16.52
CA GLN A 173 1.03 13.84 17.83
C GLN A 173 -0.01 13.87 18.97
N GLU A 174 -1.07 14.68 18.86
CA GLU A 174 -2.10 14.77 19.92
C GLU A 174 -2.84 13.43 20.12
N LEU A 175 -3.09 12.69 19.04
CA LEU A 175 -3.71 11.36 19.11
C LEU A 175 -2.76 10.30 19.70
N ALA A 176 -1.47 10.35 19.37
CA ALA A 176 -0.46 9.49 19.98
C ALA A 176 -0.32 9.76 21.49
N ASP A 177 -0.39 11.03 21.90
CA ASP A 177 -0.42 11.43 23.31
C ASP A 177 -1.62 10.86 24.07
N VAL A 178 -2.80 10.80 23.44
CA VAL A 178 -3.99 10.14 24.00
C VAL A 178 -3.72 8.64 24.22
N ALA A 179 -3.12 7.97 23.23
CA ALA A 179 -2.73 6.56 23.31
C ALA A 179 -1.86 6.29 24.55
N LEU A 180 -0.82 7.10 24.73
CA LEU A 180 0.13 6.97 25.83
C LEU A 180 -0.49 7.25 27.20
N LYS A 181 -1.23 8.36 27.34
CA LYS A 181 -1.66 8.89 28.66
C LYS A 181 -2.94 8.28 29.19
N LYS A 182 -3.84 7.84 28.31
CA LYS A 182 -5.18 7.38 28.69
C LYS A 182 -5.32 5.87 28.68
N VAL A 183 -4.65 5.19 27.73
CA VAL A 183 -4.68 3.72 27.64
C VAL A 183 -3.50 3.05 28.33
N GLY A 184 -2.33 3.71 28.38
CA GLY A 184 -1.18 3.19 29.14
C GLY A 184 -1.47 2.98 30.63
N ASN A 185 -2.56 3.54 31.15
CA ASN A 185 -3.02 3.35 32.53
C ASN A 185 -3.93 2.13 32.71
N TYR A 186 -4.32 1.35 31.70
CA TYR A 186 -5.09 0.11 31.93
C TYR A 186 -4.24 -1.04 32.50
N LEU A 187 -3.02 -0.75 32.92
CA LEU A 187 -2.15 -1.63 33.72
C LEU A 187 -2.58 -1.75 35.20
N VAL A 188 -3.85 -1.50 35.56
CA VAL A 188 -4.24 -1.46 36.99
C VAL A 188 -4.99 -2.70 37.43
N GLY A 189 -4.27 -3.54 38.18
CA GLY A 189 -4.86 -4.35 39.25
C GLY A 189 -5.53 -5.65 38.81
N GLY A 190 -4.79 -6.53 38.15
CA GLY A 190 -5.17 -7.94 37.97
C GLY A 190 -6.28 -8.19 36.94
N ALA A 191 -6.39 -7.35 35.91
CA ALA A 191 -7.22 -7.58 34.73
C ALA A 191 -6.35 -7.38 33.48
N ASP A 192 -6.29 -8.41 32.65
CA ASP A 192 -5.74 -8.62 31.30
C ASP A 192 -4.60 -7.72 30.82
N ASP A 193 -3.55 -8.36 30.31
CA ASP A 193 -2.31 -7.75 29.83
C ASP A 193 -2.50 -6.96 28.53
N PHE A 194 -3.04 -5.75 28.67
CA PHE A 194 -3.00 -4.76 27.60
C PHE A 194 -1.58 -4.29 27.37
N PHE A 195 -1.12 -4.43 26.13
CA PHE A 195 0.18 -3.93 25.74
C PHE A 195 0.12 -2.42 25.47
N PRO A 196 1.24 -1.69 25.63
CA PRO A 196 1.32 -0.30 25.26
C PRO A 196 0.90 -0.08 23.80
N VAL A 197 -0.12 0.77 23.60
CA VAL A 197 -0.65 1.10 22.27
C VAL A 197 0.48 1.65 21.39
N GLN A 198 0.66 1.03 20.23
CA GLN A 198 1.61 1.51 19.23
C GLN A 198 0.89 2.35 18.19
N THR A 199 1.51 3.45 17.77
CA THR A 199 0.96 4.31 16.70
C THR A 199 1.92 4.41 15.54
N VAL A 200 1.38 4.30 14.33
CA VAL A 200 2.13 4.43 13.08
C VAL A 200 1.40 5.38 12.14
N ASN A 201 2.15 6.24 11.47
CA ASN A 201 1.60 7.34 10.69
C ASN A 201 2.07 7.26 9.24
N LYS A 202 1.20 7.63 8.30
CA LYS A 202 1.54 7.74 6.89
C LYS A 202 0.99 9.02 6.28
N LEU A 203 1.89 9.94 5.93
CA LEU A 203 1.56 11.12 5.14
C LEU A 203 1.54 10.77 3.65
N ILE A 204 0.42 11.08 2.99
CA ILE A 204 0.24 10.98 1.55
C ILE A 204 0.01 12.39 1.01
N THR A 205 0.94 12.88 0.20
CA THR A 205 0.89 14.23 -0.37
C THR A 205 0.29 14.26 -1.77
N SER A 206 0.24 13.12 -2.45
CA SER A 206 -0.45 12.98 -3.72
C SER A 206 -0.97 11.57 -3.93
N PRO A 207 -2.03 11.37 -4.72
CA PRO A 207 -2.50 10.04 -5.04
C PRO A 207 -1.49 9.28 -5.91
N GLN A 208 -0.60 9.97 -6.64
CA GLN A 208 0.43 9.33 -7.44
C GLN A 208 1.69 9.00 -6.64
N GLN A 209 1.72 9.32 -5.33
CA GLN A 209 2.85 9.02 -4.47
C GLN A 209 3.23 7.54 -4.59
N ARG A 210 4.52 7.27 -4.55
CA ARG A 210 5.09 5.93 -4.48
C ARG A 210 6.04 5.88 -3.31
N PHE A 211 6.12 4.72 -2.68
CA PHE A 211 7.04 4.48 -1.59
C PHE A 211 8.32 3.88 -2.18
N ASN A 212 9.34 4.71 -2.39
CA ASN A 212 10.57 4.32 -3.09
C ASN A 212 10.32 3.64 -4.45
N GLY A 213 9.35 4.15 -5.21
CA GLY A 213 8.94 3.59 -6.51
C GLY A 213 7.93 2.45 -6.43
N ALA A 214 7.66 1.89 -5.25
CA ALA A 214 6.66 0.84 -5.03
C ALA A 214 5.28 1.40 -4.64
N THR A 215 4.25 0.55 -4.77
CA THR A 215 2.88 0.84 -4.31
C THR A 215 2.65 0.49 -2.86
N PHE A 216 3.65 0.01 -2.12
CA PHE A 216 3.52 -0.31 -0.71
C PHE A 216 4.84 -0.04 0.04
N GLU A 217 4.77 0.17 1.35
CA GLU A 217 5.92 0.37 2.22
C GLU A 217 5.78 -0.47 3.46
N ARG A 218 6.80 -1.29 3.74
CA ARG A 218 6.84 -2.12 4.93
C ARG A 218 7.28 -1.32 6.16
N GLY A 219 6.69 -1.64 7.29
CA GLY A 219 7.23 -1.31 8.59
C GLY A 219 7.23 -2.52 9.51
N GLU A 220 7.93 -2.35 10.62
CA GLU A 220 8.00 -3.31 11.70
C GLU A 220 7.86 -2.54 13.01
N MET A 221 7.15 -3.12 13.96
CA MET A 221 7.14 -2.67 15.35
C MET A 221 7.36 -3.85 16.27
N VAL A 222 8.00 -3.58 17.40
CA VAL A 222 8.13 -4.52 18.51
C VAL A 222 7.42 -3.92 19.70
N ILE A 223 6.43 -4.66 20.20
CA ILE A 223 5.62 -4.29 21.36
C ILE A 223 6.12 -5.10 22.54
N ARG A 224 6.34 -4.45 23.68
CA ARG A 224 6.76 -5.09 24.94
C ARG A 224 5.74 -4.76 26.01
N GLY A 225 5.25 -5.79 26.69
CA GLY A 225 4.29 -5.72 27.78
C GLY A 225 4.66 -6.72 28.87
N HIS A 226 3.71 -7.04 29.74
CA HIS A 226 3.88 -8.00 30.83
C HIS A 226 3.94 -9.44 30.29
N GLY A 227 3.00 -9.90 29.47
CA GLY A 227 3.10 -11.16 28.72
C GLY A 227 4.12 -11.19 27.55
N GLY A 228 5.19 -10.38 27.63
CA GLY A 228 6.36 -10.56 26.79
C GLY A 228 6.50 -9.58 25.62
N ARG A 229 6.97 -10.09 24.47
CA ARG A 229 7.45 -9.30 23.33
C ARG A 229 6.93 -9.84 22.02
N TYR A 230 6.19 -8.99 21.31
CA TYR A 230 5.61 -9.34 20.01
C TYR A 230 6.17 -8.44 18.92
N ARG A 231 6.61 -9.04 17.82
CA ARG A 231 6.93 -8.34 16.58
C ARG A 231 5.74 -8.36 15.65
N ILE A 232 5.38 -7.20 15.12
CA ILE A 232 4.34 -7.06 14.11
C ILE A 232 4.97 -6.48 12.85
N VAL A 233 4.86 -7.22 11.76
CA VAL A 233 5.24 -6.76 10.42
C VAL A 233 3.97 -6.31 9.71
N TYR A 234 4.01 -5.10 9.18
CA TYR A 234 2.88 -4.49 8.48
C TYR A 234 3.34 -3.83 7.18
N ASP A 235 2.39 -3.44 6.34
CA ASP A 235 2.67 -2.49 5.28
C ASP A 235 1.55 -1.45 5.07
N TRP A 236 1.95 -0.37 4.42
CA TRP A 236 1.07 0.59 3.78
C TRP A 236 0.94 0.19 2.32
N LYS A 237 -0.26 0.03 1.76
CA LYS A 237 -0.46 -0.29 0.33
C LYS A 237 -1.39 0.71 -0.34
N LEU A 238 -0.90 1.33 -1.41
CA LEU A 238 -1.69 2.10 -2.36
C LEU A 238 -2.38 1.14 -3.33
N VAL A 239 -3.69 1.02 -3.19
CA VAL A 239 -4.57 0.28 -4.10
C VAL A 239 -5.06 1.25 -5.15
N VAL A 240 -4.71 0.99 -6.41
CA VAL A 240 -5.11 1.83 -7.55
C VAL A 240 -6.26 1.15 -8.28
N SER A 241 -7.44 1.77 -8.26
CA SER A 241 -8.66 1.23 -8.91
C SER A 241 -8.56 1.03 -10.42
N ASN A 242 -7.66 1.75 -11.11
CA ASN A 242 -7.45 1.61 -12.57
C ASN A 242 -6.23 0.74 -12.94
N GLY A 243 -5.53 0.16 -11.96
CA GLY A 243 -4.51 -0.84 -12.26
C GLY A 243 -5.21 -2.16 -12.57
N LEU A 244 -5.11 -2.67 -13.79
CA LEU A 244 -5.61 -4.00 -14.12
C LEU A 244 -4.82 -5.00 -13.28
N ARG A 245 -5.44 -5.47 -12.18
CA ARG A 245 -4.91 -6.57 -11.38
C ARG A 245 -5.23 -7.85 -12.13
N ILE A 246 -4.20 -8.62 -12.43
CA ILE A 246 -4.31 -9.81 -13.27
C ILE A 246 -3.65 -11.02 -12.62
N TYR A 247 -4.14 -12.20 -12.97
CA TYR A 247 -3.31 -13.38 -13.05
C TYR A 247 -2.61 -13.40 -14.40
N LEU A 248 -1.36 -13.83 -14.38
CA LEU A 248 -0.58 -14.11 -15.58
C LEU A 248 -0.54 -15.62 -15.77
N GLN A 249 -1.35 -16.13 -16.71
CA GLN A 249 -1.54 -17.57 -16.90
C GLN A 249 -0.99 -17.97 -18.27
N PRO A 250 -0.12 -18.99 -18.36
CA PRO A 250 0.42 -19.39 -19.66
C PRO A 250 -0.63 -20.15 -20.48
N ALA A 251 -0.60 -20.00 -21.80
CA ALA A 251 -1.62 -20.54 -22.70
C ALA A 251 -1.71 -22.07 -22.67
N HIS A 252 -0.62 -22.77 -22.35
CA HIS A 252 -0.61 -24.24 -22.20
C HIS A 252 -1.12 -24.73 -20.85
N ALA A 253 -1.24 -23.88 -19.83
CA ALA A 253 -1.64 -24.27 -18.48
C ALA A 253 -2.47 -23.18 -17.78
N LEU A 254 -3.70 -22.95 -18.28
CA LEU A 254 -4.61 -21.90 -17.82
C LEU A 254 -5.10 -22.02 -16.37
N ALA A 255 -4.88 -23.17 -15.73
CA ALA A 255 -5.12 -23.40 -14.31
C ALA A 255 -3.91 -23.03 -13.43
N SER A 256 -2.81 -22.58 -14.03
CA SER A 256 -1.58 -22.17 -13.35
C SER A 256 -1.28 -20.70 -13.59
N CYS A 257 -0.66 -20.08 -12.60
CA CYS A 257 -0.39 -18.66 -12.49
C CYS A 257 1.11 -18.43 -12.26
N VAL A 258 1.64 -17.33 -12.78
CA VAL A 258 2.95 -16.82 -12.34
C VAL A 258 2.85 -16.42 -10.87
N ASP A 259 3.69 -17.06 -10.06
CA ASP A 259 3.64 -17.08 -8.61
C ASP A 259 4.98 -16.58 -8.06
N VAL A 260 4.91 -15.73 -7.04
CA VAL A 260 6.06 -15.43 -6.17
C VAL A 260 6.10 -16.53 -5.09
N PRO A 261 7.12 -17.43 -5.09
CA PRO A 261 7.24 -18.46 -4.07
C PRO A 261 7.31 -17.85 -2.67
N TRP A 262 6.79 -18.60 -1.68
CA TRP A 262 6.63 -18.13 -0.31
C TRP A 262 7.75 -18.57 0.66
N GLU A 263 8.72 -19.35 0.18
CA GLU A 263 9.81 -19.90 1.00
C GLU A 263 10.72 -18.77 1.50
N ASP A 264 10.58 -18.46 2.78
CA ASP A 264 11.00 -17.22 3.44
C ASP A 264 10.44 -15.95 2.77
N TRP A 265 10.19 -14.88 3.54
CA TRP A 265 9.49 -13.70 3.00
C TRP A 265 10.14 -13.25 1.66
N PRO A 266 9.36 -13.12 0.58
CA PRO A 266 9.96 -12.92 -0.72
C PRO A 266 10.70 -11.58 -0.82
N HIS A 267 11.99 -11.66 -1.10
CA HIS A 267 12.92 -10.53 -1.15
C HIS A 267 13.34 -10.23 -2.60
N ASN A 268 14.14 -9.18 -2.78
CA ASN A 268 14.77 -8.91 -4.07
C ASN A 268 15.60 -10.13 -4.51
N GLY A 269 15.33 -10.63 -5.70
CA GLY A 269 16.00 -11.82 -6.21
C GLY A 269 15.22 -13.12 -6.05
N THR A 270 14.09 -13.12 -5.32
CA THR A 270 13.20 -14.29 -5.29
C THR A 270 12.76 -14.64 -6.70
N LYS A 271 13.08 -15.86 -7.13
CA LYS A 271 12.77 -16.37 -8.47
C LYS A 271 11.31 -16.71 -8.57
N LEU A 272 10.69 -16.39 -9.70
CA LEU A 272 9.28 -16.70 -9.92
C LEU A 272 9.10 -18.13 -10.40
N GLN A 273 7.95 -18.68 -10.06
CA GLN A 273 7.58 -20.03 -10.42
C GLN A 273 6.18 -20.08 -11.03
N LEU A 274 5.87 -21.19 -11.67
CA LEU A 274 4.51 -21.57 -12.01
C LEU A 274 3.90 -22.28 -10.80
N TRP A 275 2.66 -21.93 -10.46
CA TRP A 275 1.89 -22.63 -9.43
C TRP A 275 0.42 -22.65 -9.81
N LYS A 276 -0.32 -23.69 -9.43
CA LYS A 276 -1.78 -23.73 -9.59
C LYS A 276 -2.44 -22.46 -9.04
N CYS A 277 -3.36 -21.87 -9.78
CA CYS A 277 -4.05 -20.67 -9.34
C CYS A 277 -4.94 -20.99 -8.12
N LEU A 278 -4.83 -20.21 -7.03
CA LEU A 278 -5.53 -20.47 -5.77
C LEU A 278 -6.70 -19.51 -5.49
N GLY A 279 -7.00 -18.57 -6.40
CA GLY A 279 -8.14 -17.66 -6.30
C GLY A 279 -7.80 -16.24 -5.81
N SER A 280 -8.80 -15.35 -5.78
CA SER A 280 -8.63 -13.88 -5.59
C SER A 280 -8.08 -13.47 -4.23
N MET A 281 -8.06 -14.39 -3.29
CA MET A 281 -7.42 -14.20 -1.99
C MET A 281 -5.92 -14.53 -2.01
N GLN A 282 -5.37 -15.04 -3.11
CA GLN A 282 -3.98 -15.43 -3.23
C GLN A 282 -3.15 -14.31 -3.89
N THR A 283 -2.73 -13.32 -3.10
CA THR A 283 -2.09 -12.10 -3.63
C THR A 283 -0.70 -12.32 -4.25
N ASN A 284 0.01 -13.40 -3.91
CA ASN A 284 1.32 -13.71 -4.50
C ASN A 284 1.26 -14.20 -5.96
N GLN A 285 0.05 -14.43 -6.49
CA GLN A 285 -0.23 -14.82 -7.88
C GLN A 285 -0.80 -13.67 -8.72
N GLN A 286 -0.98 -12.50 -8.09
CA GLN A 286 -1.64 -11.36 -8.68
C GLN A 286 -0.62 -10.28 -9.00
N TRP A 287 -0.83 -9.60 -10.13
CA TRP A 287 0.09 -8.60 -10.65
C TRP A 287 -0.71 -7.37 -11.07
N TYR A 288 -0.27 -6.18 -10.65
CA TYR A 288 -0.75 -4.94 -11.25
C TYR A 288 0.01 -4.66 -12.53
N LEU A 289 -0.73 -4.40 -13.59
CA LEU A 289 -0.15 -3.93 -14.83
C LEU A 289 -0.02 -2.39 -14.80
N ALA A 290 1.15 -1.90 -14.42
CA ALA A 290 1.42 -0.47 -14.25
C ALA A 290 2.05 0.14 -15.54
N PRO A 291 1.40 1.11 -16.21
CA PRO A 291 1.94 1.74 -17.40
C PRO A 291 3.14 2.63 -17.08
N VAL A 292 4.20 2.51 -17.89
CA VAL A 292 5.43 3.31 -17.81
C VAL A 292 5.85 3.70 -19.22
N GLY A 293 5.47 4.91 -19.65
CA GLY A 293 5.62 5.32 -21.05
C GLY A 293 4.83 4.39 -21.99
N ASN A 294 5.52 3.79 -22.96
CA ASN A 294 4.93 2.83 -23.91
C ASN A 294 5.01 1.36 -23.43
N TYR A 295 5.49 1.12 -22.21
CA TYR A 295 5.73 -0.20 -21.64
C TYR A 295 4.96 -0.39 -20.34
N TYR A 296 5.12 -1.56 -19.74
CA TYR A 296 4.51 -1.89 -18.47
C TYR A 296 5.53 -2.44 -17.48
N GLN A 297 5.34 -2.10 -16.21
CA GLN A 297 5.85 -2.87 -15.09
C GLN A 297 4.74 -3.81 -14.60
N LEU A 298 5.07 -5.08 -14.37
CA LEU A 298 4.19 -6.01 -13.68
C LEU A 298 4.60 -6.02 -12.21
N VAL A 299 3.74 -5.48 -11.35
CA VAL A 299 4.04 -5.26 -9.93
C VAL A 299 3.28 -6.29 -9.11
N SER A 300 3.98 -7.15 -8.35
CA SER A 300 3.34 -8.18 -7.53
C SER A 300 2.36 -7.56 -6.51
N ASP A 301 1.16 -8.10 -6.39
CA ASP A 301 0.15 -7.60 -5.46
C ASP A 301 0.52 -7.87 -3.99
N MET A 302 1.25 -8.97 -3.74
CA MET A 302 1.75 -9.34 -2.41
C MET A 302 2.93 -8.47 -2.00
N THR A 303 3.93 -8.34 -2.87
CA THR A 303 5.24 -7.79 -2.49
C THR A 303 5.54 -6.42 -3.08
N GLY A 304 4.67 -5.90 -3.95
CA GLY A 304 4.85 -4.71 -4.80
C GLY A 304 6.20 -4.54 -5.47
N LYS A 305 6.94 -5.64 -5.64
CA LYS A 305 8.15 -5.71 -6.43
C LYS A 305 7.80 -6.00 -7.88
N CYS A 306 8.63 -5.52 -8.78
CA CYS A 306 8.45 -5.63 -10.21
C CYS A 306 8.97 -6.98 -10.73
N LEU A 307 8.28 -7.53 -11.73
CA LEU A 307 8.76 -8.61 -12.59
C LEU A 307 10.07 -8.18 -13.26
N ASP A 308 11.17 -8.81 -12.87
CA ASP A 308 12.53 -8.35 -13.16
C ASP A 308 13.34 -9.46 -13.84
N VAL A 309 13.98 -9.11 -14.95
CA VAL A 309 15.05 -9.94 -15.51
C VAL A 309 16.35 -9.58 -14.80
N PRO A 310 17.04 -10.53 -14.13
CA PRO A 310 18.25 -10.19 -13.38
C PRO A 310 19.33 -9.56 -14.27
N ALA A 311 19.77 -8.35 -13.90
CA ALA A 311 20.69 -7.53 -14.70
C ALA A 311 21.98 -8.27 -15.10
N GLN A 312 22.52 -9.12 -14.22
CA GLN A 312 23.74 -9.91 -14.42
C GLN A 312 23.62 -11.00 -15.49
N ALA A 313 22.41 -11.37 -15.90
CA ALA A 313 22.15 -12.44 -16.88
C ALA A 313 21.12 -12.05 -17.95
N GLN A 314 20.85 -10.76 -18.10
CA GLN A 314 19.68 -10.26 -18.83
C GLN A 314 19.63 -10.56 -20.34
N TYR A 315 20.70 -11.08 -20.95
CA TYR A 315 20.71 -11.47 -22.37
C TYR A 315 20.72 -12.99 -22.60
N ARG A 316 20.72 -13.82 -21.56
CA ARG A 316 20.83 -15.28 -21.69
C ARG A 316 19.45 -15.95 -21.68
N ASN A 317 19.25 -16.89 -22.59
CA ASN A 317 18.12 -17.82 -22.52
C ASN A 317 18.20 -18.66 -21.25
N GLY A 318 17.05 -18.94 -20.67
CA GLY A 318 16.94 -19.76 -19.47
C GLY A 318 17.17 -19.00 -18.16
N THR A 319 17.46 -17.70 -18.24
CA THR A 319 17.62 -16.83 -17.06
C THR A 319 16.32 -16.79 -16.28
N ALA A 320 16.38 -17.24 -15.02
CA ALA A 320 15.24 -17.21 -14.12
C ALA A 320 14.81 -15.76 -13.86
N VAL A 321 13.56 -15.46 -14.18
CA VAL A 321 12.94 -14.19 -13.84
C VAL A 321 12.72 -14.13 -12.33
N GLN A 322 12.88 -12.94 -11.78
CA GLN A 322 12.79 -12.69 -10.35
C GLN A 322 11.82 -11.54 -10.08
N GLN A 323 11.60 -11.24 -8.81
CA GLN A 323 11.09 -9.95 -8.40
C GLN A 323 12.22 -9.05 -7.88
N TRP A 324 12.09 -7.75 -8.07
CA TRP A 324 12.99 -6.74 -7.51
C TRP A 324 12.25 -5.43 -7.24
N ASP A 325 12.79 -4.57 -6.38
CA ASP A 325 12.27 -3.22 -6.18
C ASP A 325 12.09 -2.48 -7.52
N CYS A 326 10.98 -1.77 -7.65
CA CYS A 326 10.61 -1.08 -8.87
C CYS A 326 11.40 0.24 -9.03
N TYR A 327 12.22 0.35 -10.08
CA TYR A 327 13.04 1.55 -10.34
C TYR A 327 12.51 2.44 -11.49
N GLY A 328 11.35 2.11 -12.05
CA GLY A 328 10.62 2.94 -13.02
C GLY A 328 11.24 2.97 -14.42
N ALA A 329 10.99 4.06 -15.16
CA ALA A 329 11.18 4.13 -16.62
C ALA A 329 12.62 3.92 -17.13
N LYS A 330 13.64 4.14 -16.29
CA LYS A 330 15.05 3.95 -16.67
C LYS A 330 15.53 2.51 -16.48
N GLN A 331 14.76 1.68 -15.79
CA GLN A 331 15.14 0.32 -15.44
C GLN A 331 14.58 -0.69 -16.46
N LEU A 332 15.23 -0.77 -17.62
CA LEU A 332 14.71 -1.49 -18.78
C LEU A 332 14.48 -2.99 -18.53
N ASN A 333 15.23 -3.62 -17.62
CA ASN A 333 15.07 -5.04 -17.27
C ASN A 333 13.80 -5.32 -16.41
N GLN A 334 13.06 -4.28 -16.02
CA GLN A 334 11.76 -4.35 -15.36
C GLN A 334 10.60 -3.91 -16.25
N LEU A 335 10.90 -3.51 -17.49
CA LEU A 335 9.90 -3.06 -18.46
C LEU A 335 9.59 -4.17 -19.44
N TRP A 336 8.30 -4.36 -19.68
CA TRP A 336 7.77 -5.39 -20.56
C TRP A 336 6.86 -4.75 -21.61
N GLN A 337 7.09 -5.10 -22.87
CA GLN A 337 6.19 -4.81 -23.98
C GLN A 337 5.16 -5.93 -24.08
N LEU A 338 3.88 -5.58 -24.05
CA LEU A 338 2.80 -6.52 -24.32
C LEU A 338 2.52 -6.57 -25.82
N LYS A 339 2.83 -7.69 -26.46
CA LYS A 339 2.52 -7.92 -27.87
C LYS A 339 1.35 -8.88 -27.98
N ARG A 340 0.20 -8.39 -28.44
CA ARG A 340 -1.00 -9.22 -28.64
C ARG A 340 -0.77 -10.27 -29.73
N VAL A 341 -1.15 -11.52 -29.46
CA VAL A 341 -1.03 -12.68 -30.34
C VAL A 341 -2.31 -13.52 -30.20
N GLY A 342 -3.23 -13.38 -31.16
CA GLY A 342 -4.57 -13.95 -31.01
C GLY A 342 -5.24 -13.40 -29.74
N ASP A 343 -5.72 -14.29 -28.87
CA ASP A 343 -6.32 -13.95 -27.57
C ASP A 343 -5.31 -13.85 -26.41
N TYR A 344 -4.03 -14.09 -26.70
CA TYR A 344 -2.94 -14.07 -25.73
C TYR A 344 -1.99 -12.90 -25.95
N TYR A 345 -1.00 -12.78 -25.07
CA TYR A 345 0.09 -11.82 -25.17
C TYR A 345 1.44 -12.50 -25.08
N GLN A 346 2.41 -12.04 -25.85
CA GLN A 346 3.82 -12.21 -25.53
C GLN A 346 4.26 -11.04 -24.65
N LEU A 347 4.90 -11.32 -23.52
CA LEU A 347 5.55 -10.31 -22.69
C LEU A 347 7.02 -10.26 -23.09
N VAL A 348 7.40 -9.22 -23.84
CA VAL A 348 8.77 -9.06 -24.36
C VAL A 348 9.53 -8.12 -23.44
N SER A 349 10.63 -8.60 -22.86
CA SER A 349 11.51 -7.79 -22.03
C SER A 349 12.15 -6.68 -22.86
N VAL A 350 12.01 -5.43 -22.43
CA VAL A 350 12.54 -4.27 -23.15
C VAL A 350 14.06 -4.27 -23.18
N VAL A 351 14.72 -4.79 -22.14
CA VAL A 351 16.19 -4.82 -22.09
C VAL A 351 16.81 -5.82 -23.05
N SER A 352 16.17 -6.96 -23.28
CA SER A 352 16.78 -8.11 -23.97
C SER A 352 16.10 -8.49 -25.29
N GLY A 353 14.87 -8.02 -25.53
CA GLY A 353 14.03 -8.46 -26.65
C GLY A 353 13.51 -9.90 -26.53
N LYS A 354 13.72 -10.56 -25.38
CA LYS A 354 13.30 -11.94 -25.11
C LYS A 354 11.93 -12.01 -24.48
N CYS A 355 11.24 -13.14 -24.66
CA CYS A 355 9.90 -13.37 -24.16
C CYS A 355 9.93 -13.99 -22.77
N LEU A 356 8.97 -13.60 -21.92
CA LEU A 356 8.65 -14.33 -20.70
C LEU A 356 8.18 -15.74 -21.07
N ASP A 357 8.75 -16.74 -20.41
CA ASP A 357 8.68 -18.14 -20.80
C ASP A 357 8.54 -19.02 -19.54
N VAL A 358 7.66 -20.03 -19.59
CA VAL A 358 7.69 -21.13 -18.63
C VAL A 358 8.68 -22.17 -19.13
N ALA A 359 9.66 -22.57 -18.32
CA ALA A 359 10.63 -23.58 -18.71
C ALA A 359 9.94 -24.86 -19.20
N ALA A 360 10.32 -25.35 -20.38
CA ALA A 360 9.69 -26.50 -21.03
C ALA A 360 9.82 -27.79 -20.19
N GLU A 361 10.89 -27.91 -19.40
CA GLU A 361 11.08 -29.00 -18.45
C GLU A 361 10.05 -28.90 -17.32
N GLY A 362 9.02 -29.75 -17.38
CA GLY A 362 7.96 -29.78 -16.37
C GLY A 362 6.93 -28.66 -16.49
N TRP A 363 6.77 -28.05 -17.67
CA TRP A 363 5.94 -26.87 -17.94
C TRP A 363 4.48 -26.86 -17.42
N ASP A 364 3.94 -27.98 -16.99
CA ASP A 364 2.60 -28.16 -16.39
C ASP A 364 2.62 -28.44 -14.87
N LYS A 365 3.80 -28.42 -14.24
CA LYS A 365 4.00 -28.73 -12.82
C LYS A 365 4.17 -27.47 -11.98
N ASP A 366 3.67 -27.53 -10.76
CA ASP A 366 4.00 -26.56 -9.72
C ASP A 366 5.53 -26.47 -9.53
N ARG A 367 6.02 -25.28 -9.17
CA ARG A 367 7.44 -24.93 -8.99
C ARG A 367 8.25 -24.82 -10.29
N THR A 368 7.60 -24.92 -11.45
CA THR A 368 8.32 -24.76 -12.72
C THR A 368 8.86 -23.35 -12.87
N LYS A 369 10.12 -23.25 -13.27
CA LYS A 369 10.84 -21.98 -13.38
C LYS A 369 10.19 -21.05 -14.43
N ILE A 370 9.92 -19.81 -14.03
CA ILE A 370 9.63 -18.72 -14.95
C ILE A 370 10.96 -18.10 -15.38
N GLN A 371 11.16 -17.97 -16.69
CA GLN A 371 12.42 -17.55 -17.28
C GLN A 371 12.18 -16.59 -18.45
N GLN A 372 13.26 -16.07 -19.01
CA GLN A 372 13.22 -15.48 -20.35
C GLN A 372 13.84 -16.42 -21.38
N TRP A 373 13.32 -16.36 -22.60
CA TRP A 373 13.83 -17.11 -23.74
C TRP A 373 13.60 -16.34 -25.04
N ASP A 374 14.35 -16.68 -26.10
CA ASP A 374 14.07 -16.17 -27.44
C ASP A 374 12.59 -16.37 -27.82
N CYS A 375 12.00 -15.34 -28.43
CA CYS A 375 10.60 -15.36 -28.83
C CYS A 375 10.40 -16.26 -30.06
N TYR A 376 9.73 -17.40 -29.91
CA TYR A 376 9.45 -18.33 -31.01
C TYR A 376 8.07 -18.14 -31.68
N GLY A 377 7.30 -17.14 -31.24
CA GLY A 377 6.07 -16.70 -31.90
C GLY A 377 4.84 -17.51 -31.53
N VAL A 378 3.83 -17.49 -32.40
CA VAL A 378 2.42 -17.79 -32.05
C VAL A 378 2.12 -19.25 -31.70
N LYS A 379 3.04 -20.18 -31.97
CA LYS A 379 2.87 -21.61 -31.64
C LYS A 379 3.54 -21.99 -30.32
N GLN A 380 4.32 -21.09 -29.72
CA GLN A 380 5.08 -21.35 -28.51
C GLN A 380 4.21 -21.05 -27.28
N LEU A 381 3.33 -21.99 -26.92
CA LEU A 381 2.27 -21.77 -25.92
C LEU A 381 2.79 -21.40 -24.52
N ASN A 382 4.00 -21.84 -24.15
CA ASN A 382 4.66 -21.46 -22.90
C ASN A 382 5.26 -20.05 -22.90
N GLN A 383 5.17 -19.32 -24.01
CA GLN A 383 5.51 -17.90 -24.15
C GLN A 383 4.28 -17.01 -24.40
N LEU A 384 3.09 -17.61 -24.45
CA LEU A 384 1.83 -16.91 -24.62
C LEU A 384 1.09 -16.85 -23.29
N TRP A 385 0.60 -15.67 -22.96
CA TRP A 385 0.06 -15.38 -21.64
C TRP A 385 -1.35 -14.81 -21.73
N ARG A 386 -2.27 -15.39 -20.97
CA ARG A 386 -3.56 -14.79 -20.66
C ARG A 386 -3.38 -13.84 -19.48
N LEU A 387 -3.73 -12.57 -19.71
CA LEU A 387 -3.85 -11.56 -18.66
C LEU A 387 -5.27 -11.63 -18.12
N GLN A 388 -5.52 -12.53 -17.18
CA GLN A 388 -6.86 -12.76 -16.63
C GLN A 388 -7.12 -11.74 -15.51
N PRO A 389 -8.12 -10.84 -15.63
CA PRO A 389 -8.48 -9.94 -14.54
C PRO A 389 -8.81 -10.71 -13.27
N VAL A 390 -8.38 -10.18 -12.12
CA VAL A 390 -8.75 -10.69 -10.81
C VAL A 390 -10.07 -10.05 -10.40
N GLU A 391 -11.12 -10.86 -10.32
CA GLU A 391 -12.45 -10.47 -9.83
C GLU A 391 -12.50 -10.29 -8.31
#